data_AF-A0A6I3B6Z2-F1
#
_entry.id   AF-A0A6I3B6Z2-F1
#
_cell.length_a   1.000
_cell.length_b   1.000
_cell.length_c   1.000
_cell.angle_alpha   90.00
_cell.angle_beta   90.00
_cell.angle_gamma   90.00
#
_symmetry.space_group_name_H-M   'P 1'
#
loop_
_entity.id
_entity.type
_entity.pdbx_description
1 polymer ?
#
loop_
_entity_poly.entity_id
_entity_poly.type
_entity_poly.pdbx_seq_one_letter_code
_entity_poly.pdbx_strand_id
1 'polypeptide(L)'
;MLLRAVVGVILTVVLLGLAAKRGLFLFTLVGSGKAAVGRTKNAPRRVEAEATEVLGQRKLLKWAIPGVAHVFAFWGFLVLGLTILEAYGALFVADFAIPVVGSWAIVGFLEDLFGVLVLVGIGLFAIIRLTNNPAKEGRASRFFGSHTRGAWLILFMIFNVVWTLFLYRGAQAALGNLPFESGAFFSDWVGTWFSGLSEETLVIVETVGIWLQIGVVLVFLLIVLHSKHLHIATAPVNVYTSRRPDALGPLLPIYYKGAPVNFEDPPDDASFGKGHISDFTWKNYIDFMACTECGRCQSQCPAWNTGKPLSPKLLIMDLRENLFASAPYLEAGRLFDKYQGKQAEPGELIPEAL
;
A
#
# COMPACT_ATOMS: atom_id res chain seq x y z
N MET A 1 24.82 18.94 -12.50
CA MET A 1 24.77 18.09 -11.28
C MET A 1 24.26 18.82 -10.04
N LEU A 2 24.79 19.98 -9.63
CA LEU A 2 24.29 20.67 -8.41
C LEU A 2 22.79 20.97 -8.43
N LEU A 3 22.26 21.54 -9.53
CA LEU A 3 20.83 21.83 -9.67
C LEU A 3 19.97 20.56 -9.56
N ARG A 4 20.38 19.49 -10.26
CA ARG A 4 19.77 18.14 -10.21
C ARG A 4 19.64 17.67 -8.76
N ALA A 5 20.73 17.69 -8.00
CA ALA A 5 20.74 17.30 -6.60
C ALA A 5 19.83 18.19 -5.72
N VAL A 6 19.97 19.51 -5.81
CA VAL A 6 19.22 20.46 -4.96
C VAL A 6 17.72 20.31 -5.14
N VAL A 7 17.23 20.29 -6.38
CA VAL A 7 15.79 20.13 -6.66
C VAL A 7 15.29 18.77 -6.18
N GLY A 8 16.04 17.69 -6.46
CA GLY A 8 15.68 16.34 -6.01
C GLY A 8 15.57 16.25 -4.49
N VAL A 9 16.55 16.78 -3.75
CA VAL A 9 16.56 16.77 -2.28
C VAL A 9 15.41 17.59 -1.70
N ILE A 10 15.12 18.79 -2.24
CA ILE A 10 14.00 19.61 -1.77
C ILE A 10 12.67 18.87 -1.95
N LEU A 11 12.44 18.28 -3.13
CA LEU A 11 11.24 17.47 -3.40
C LEU A 11 11.11 16.32 -2.39
N THR A 12 12.21 15.62 -2.11
CA THR A 12 12.25 14.52 -1.16
C THR A 12 11.92 14.96 0.26
N VAL A 13 12.57 16.01 0.77
CA VAL A 13 12.35 16.50 2.14
C VAL A 13 10.89 16.91 2.34
N VAL A 14 10.31 17.66 1.40
CA VAL A 14 8.92 18.13 1.50
C VAL A 14 7.94 16.97 1.48
N LEU A 15 8.03 16.08 0.47
CA LEU A 15 7.05 15.02 0.28
C LEU A 15 7.18 13.92 1.34
N LEU A 16 8.41 13.58 1.78
CA LEU A 16 8.60 12.64 2.88
C LEU A 16 8.13 13.22 4.21
N GLY A 17 8.28 14.52 4.45
CA GLY A 17 7.72 15.17 5.65
C GLY A 17 6.19 15.03 5.71
N LEU A 18 5.50 15.26 4.58
CA LEU A 18 4.05 15.04 4.46
C LEU A 18 3.67 13.56 4.65
N ALA A 19 4.46 12.65 4.07
CA ALA A 19 4.23 11.21 4.19
C ALA A 19 4.42 10.72 5.63
N ALA A 20 5.45 11.20 6.32
CA ALA A 20 5.72 10.90 7.72
C ALA A 20 4.59 11.40 8.63
N LYS A 21 4.12 12.65 8.43
CA LYS A 21 2.95 13.19 9.14
C LYS A 21 1.73 12.28 8.97
N ARG A 22 1.45 11.85 7.73
CA ARG A 22 0.32 10.94 7.48
C ARG A 22 0.55 9.54 8.07
N GLY A 23 1.76 9.01 8.01
CA GLY A 23 2.11 7.72 8.60
C GLY A 23 1.91 7.70 10.11
N LEU A 24 2.33 8.77 10.80
CA LEU A 24 2.10 8.96 12.23
C LEU A 24 0.61 9.01 12.58
N PHE A 25 -0.19 9.74 11.80
CA PHE A 25 -1.65 9.72 11.92
C PHE A 25 -2.23 8.30 11.78
N LEU A 26 -1.81 7.55 10.76
CA LEU A 26 -2.32 6.17 10.57
C LEU A 26 -1.91 5.25 11.73
N PHE A 27 -0.68 5.37 12.22
CA PHE A 27 -0.18 4.59 13.35
C PHE A 27 -0.95 4.91 14.64
N THR A 28 -1.19 6.19 14.91
CA THR A 28 -1.94 6.64 16.08
C THR A 28 -3.41 6.23 16.02
N LEU A 29 -4.04 6.32 14.85
CA LEU A 29 -5.40 5.83 14.60
C LEU A 29 -5.53 4.32 14.78
N VAL A 30 -4.59 3.52 14.27
CA VAL A 30 -4.59 2.07 14.54
C VAL A 30 -4.46 1.81 16.04
N GLY A 31 -3.55 2.52 16.69
CA GLY A 31 -3.28 2.39 18.12
C GLY A 31 -4.42 2.89 19.03
N SER A 32 -5.44 3.57 18.52
CA SER A 32 -6.60 3.98 19.31
C SER A 32 -7.64 2.86 19.48
N GLY A 33 -7.51 1.76 18.72
CA GLY A 33 -8.42 0.63 18.83
C GLY A 33 -8.18 -0.19 20.11
N LYS A 34 -9.22 -0.87 20.60
CA LYS A 34 -9.13 -1.76 21.77
C LYS A 34 -8.07 -2.87 21.56
N ALA A 35 -7.58 -3.43 22.65
CA ALA A 35 -6.62 -4.54 22.60
C ALA A 35 -7.22 -5.77 21.87
N ALA A 36 -6.41 -6.41 21.02
CA ALA A 36 -6.79 -7.65 20.33
C ALA A 36 -6.16 -8.86 21.02
N VAL A 37 -6.98 -9.85 21.40
CA VAL A 37 -6.53 -11.06 22.11
C VAL A 37 -5.88 -12.05 21.13
N GLY A 38 -4.72 -12.60 21.52
CA GLY A 38 -4.13 -13.80 20.89
C GLY A 38 -3.59 -13.63 19.46
N ARG A 39 -3.29 -12.40 19.02
CA ARG A 39 -2.94 -12.11 17.61
C ARG A 39 -1.47 -12.26 17.24
N THR A 40 -0.58 -12.46 18.20
CA THR A 40 0.88 -12.52 17.98
C THR A 40 1.53 -13.82 18.46
N LYS A 41 0.76 -14.72 19.11
CA LYS A 41 1.26 -16.03 19.56
C LYS A 41 1.50 -16.97 18.36
N ASN A 42 2.42 -17.94 18.49
CA ASN A 42 2.81 -18.93 17.47
C ASN A 42 3.51 -18.33 16.23
N ALA A 43 4.66 -17.68 16.44
CA ALA A 43 5.44 -17.04 15.38
C ALA A 43 5.76 -17.93 14.15
N PRO A 44 6.16 -19.23 14.29
CA PRO A 44 6.52 -20.04 13.13
C PRO A 44 5.41 -20.16 12.08
N ARG A 45 4.18 -20.41 12.50
CA ARG A 45 3.01 -20.51 11.61
C ARG A 45 2.65 -19.19 10.92
N ARG A 46 2.98 -18.07 11.55
CA ARG A 46 2.72 -16.72 11.02
C ARG A 46 3.79 -16.33 10.00
N VAL A 47 5.06 -16.65 10.27
CA VAL A 47 6.15 -16.49 9.29
C VAL A 47 5.91 -17.38 8.07
N GLU A 48 5.46 -18.62 8.27
CA GLU A 48 5.02 -19.49 7.17
C GLU A 48 3.89 -18.84 6.35
N ALA A 49 2.93 -18.18 7.01
CA ALA A 49 1.85 -17.47 6.33
C ALA A 49 2.36 -16.25 5.54
N GLU A 50 3.30 -15.47 6.07
CA GLU A 50 3.94 -14.39 5.31
C GLU A 50 4.66 -14.92 4.07
N ALA A 51 5.50 -15.94 4.24
CA ALA A 51 6.24 -16.53 3.13
C ALA A 51 5.32 -17.11 2.05
N THR A 52 4.26 -17.81 2.44
CA THR A 52 3.39 -18.49 1.47
C THR A 52 2.26 -17.61 0.91
N GLU A 53 1.65 -16.75 1.73
CA GLU A 53 0.49 -15.95 1.33
C GLU A 53 0.87 -14.55 0.82
N VAL A 54 1.93 -13.94 1.36
CA VAL A 54 2.41 -12.61 0.95
C VAL A 54 3.48 -12.75 -0.13
N LEU A 55 4.64 -13.35 0.16
CA LEU A 55 5.69 -13.51 -0.85
C LEU A 55 5.27 -14.48 -1.96
N GLY A 56 4.73 -15.65 -1.57
CA GLY A 56 4.27 -16.68 -2.50
C GLY A 56 2.93 -16.38 -3.18
N GLN A 57 2.22 -15.31 -2.79
CA GLN A 57 0.95 -14.87 -3.40
C GLN A 57 -0.13 -15.97 -3.47
N ARG A 58 -0.02 -17.03 -2.65
CA ARG A 58 -0.80 -18.28 -2.77
C ARG A 58 -2.31 -18.07 -2.83
N LYS A 59 -2.84 -17.15 -2.01
CA LYS A 59 -4.28 -16.85 -1.97
C LYS A 59 -4.74 -16.09 -3.22
N LEU A 60 -3.91 -15.20 -3.75
CA LEU A 60 -4.27 -14.39 -4.92
C LEU A 60 -4.30 -15.25 -6.18
N LEU A 61 -3.33 -16.14 -6.35
CA LEU A 61 -3.23 -17.09 -7.47
C LEU A 61 -4.41 -18.06 -7.62
N LYS A 62 -5.26 -18.22 -6.59
CA LYS A 62 -6.54 -18.95 -6.74
C LYS A 62 -7.47 -18.36 -7.80
N TRP A 63 -7.33 -17.07 -8.13
CA TRP A 63 -7.99 -16.45 -9.27
C TRP A 63 -6.88 -16.09 -10.27
N ALA A 64 -6.65 -16.96 -11.26
CA ALA A 64 -5.43 -16.96 -12.06
C ALA A 64 -5.10 -15.59 -12.68
N ILE A 65 -6.02 -15.01 -13.47
CA ILE A 65 -5.73 -13.77 -14.22
C ILE A 65 -5.44 -12.58 -13.28
N PRO A 66 -6.31 -12.22 -12.31
CA PRO A 66 -5.97 -11.16 -11.36
C PRO A 66 -4.78 -11.51 -10.46
N GLY A 67 -4.55 -12.80 -10.18
CA GLY A 67 -3.46 -13.28 -9.34
C GLY A 67 -2.10 -13.09 -10.01
N VAL A 68 -1.96 -13.47 -11.29
CA VAL A 68 -0.74 -13.24 -12.07
C VAL A 68 -0.44 -11.75 -12.21
N ALA A 69 -1.46 -10.93 -12.47
CA ALA A 69 -1.29 -9.48 -12.50
C ALA A 69 -0.77 -8.92 -11.15
N HIS A 70 -1.21 -9.49 -10.01
CA HIS A 70 -0.65 -9.13 -8.70
C HIS A 70 0.78 -9.64 -8.51
N VAL A 71 1.13 -10.84 -8.99
CA VAL A 71 2.52 -11.34 -8.92
C VAL A 71 3.47 -10.39 -9.65
N PHE A 72 3.11 -9.97 -10.87
CA PHE A 72 3.91 -9.00 -11.63
C PHE A 72 4.06 -7.68 -10.89
N ALA A 73 2.96 -7.13 -10.38
CA ALA A 73 3.00 -5.89 -9.61
C ALA A 73 3.82 -6.02 -8.31
N PHE A 74 3.56 -7.05 -7.50
CA PHE A 74 4.17 -7.25 -6.19
C PHE A 74 5.68 -7.47 -6.28
N TRP A 75 6.11 -8.45 -7.08
CA TRP A 75 7.54 -8.69 -7.28
C TRP A 75 8.20 -7.56 -8.04
N GLY A 76 7.46 -6.91 -8.95
CA GLY A 76 7.92 -5.69 -9.61
C GLY A 76 8.24 -4.59 -8.60
N PHE A 77 7.37 -4.28 -7.65
CA PHE A 77 7.67 -3.29 -6.62
C PHE A 77 8.85 -3.66 -5.71
N LEU A 78 9.07 -4.95 -5.43
CA LEU A 78 10.21 -5.40 -4.63
C LEU A 78 11.53 -5.23 -5.38
N VAL A 79 11.59 -5.71 -6.63
CA VAL A 79 12.79 -5.62 -7.47
C VAL A 79 13.07 -4.16 -7.84
N LEU A 80 12.05 -3.43 -8.30
CA LEU A 80 12.17 -2.02 -8.66
C LEU A 80 12.41 -1.10 -7.44
N GLY A 81 12.35 -1.62 -6.21
CA GLY A 81 12.80 -0.89 -5.04
C GLY A 81 14.28 -0.50 -5.12
N LEU A 82 15.10 -1.30 -5.82
CA LEU A 82 16.51 -0.98 -6.08
C LEU A 82 16.67 0.26 -6.97
N THR A 83 15.83 0.39 -7.99
CA THR A 83 15.87 1.52 -8.93
C THR A 83 15.55 2.86 -8.26
N ILE A 84 14.81 2.85 -7.15
CA ILE A 84 14.59 4.05 -6.32
C ILE A 84 15.93 4.50 -5.71
N LEU A 85 16.70 3.57 -5.14
CA LEU A 85 18.01 3.90 -4.57
C LEU A 85 18.97 4.42 -5.64
N GLU A 86 18.93 3.82 -6.82
CA GLU A 86 19.74 4.26 -7.96
C GLU A 86 19.32 5.63 -8.47
N ALA A 87 18.03 5.93 -8.59
CA ALA A 87 17.55 7.27 -8.94
C ALA A 87 18.01 8.33 -7.92
N TYR A 88 18.05 7.99 -6.63
CA TYR A 88 18.60 8.86 -5.60
C TYR A 88 20.11 9.04 -5.71
N GLY A 89 20.87 7.97 -5.94
CA GLY A 89 22.32 8.08 -6.15
C GLY A 89 22.65 8.86 -7.42
N ALA A 90 21.83 8.68 -8.47
CA ALA A 90 21.88 9.42 -9.70
C ALA A 90 21.78 10.92 -9.44
N LEU A 91 21.04 11.42 -8.44
CA LEU A 91 21.01 12.86 -8.14
C LEU A 91 22.40 13.49 -7.96
N PHE A 92 23.37 12.70 -7.48
CA PHE A 92 24.71 13.16 -7.12
C PHE A 92 25.80 12.67 -8.08
N VAL A 93 25.68 11.44 -8.58
CA VAL A 93 26.68 10.76 -9.40
C VAL A 93 26.00 10.22 -10.66
N ALA A 94 26.45 10.64 -11.85
CA ALA A 94 25.75 10.37 -13.10
C ALA A 94 25.62 8.87 -13.43
N ASP A 95 26.69 8.12 -13.16
CA ASP A 95 26.87 6.68 -13.35
C ASP A 95 26.73 5.90 -12.03
N PHE A 96 25.92 6.41 -11.09
CA PHE A 96 25.76 5.78 -9.79
C PHE A 96 25.29 4.32 -9.92
N ALA A 97 26.04 3.42 -9.28
CA ALA A 97 25.67 2.03 -9.09
C ALA A 97 25.57 1.72 -7.59
N ILE A 98 24.59 0.90 -7.20
CA ILE A 98 24.57 0.34 -5.84
C ILE A 98 25.86 -0.47 -5.63
N PRO A 99 26.63 -0.24 -4.55
CA PRO A 99 27.85 -1.00 -4.29
C PRO A 99 27.60 -2.51 -4.34
N VAL A 100 28.57 -3.25 -4.89
CA VAL A 100 28.57 -4.71 -5.07
C VAL A 100 27.63 -5.21 -6.17
N VAL A 101 26.35 -4.80 -6.20
CA VAL A 101 25.32 -5.42 -7.07
C VAL A 101 24.82 -4.56 -8.23
N GLY A 102 25.00 -3.24 -8.16
CA GLY A 102 24.38 -2.27 -9.08
C GLY A 102 24.93 -2.25 -10.50
N SER A 103 25.93 -3.07 -10.80
CA SER A 103 26.47 -3.27 -12.15
C SER A 103 26.29 -4.69 -12.67
N TRP A 104 25.66 -5.58 -11.89
CA TRP A 104 25.46 -6.96 -12.29
C TRP A 104 24.41 -7.04 -13.41
N ALA A 105 24.74 -7.74 -14.49
CA ALA A 105 23.83 -7.91 -15.62
C ALA A 105 22.48 -8.55 -15.23
N ILE A 106 22.49 -9.43 -14.23
CA ILE A 106 21.25 -10.04 -13.71
C ILE A 106 20.35 -9.03 -13.00
N VAL A 107 20.92 -8.00 -12.36
CA VAL A 107 20.13 -6.95 -11.69
C VAL A 107 19.45 -6.09 -12.74
N GLY A 108 20.20 -5.57 -13.72
CA GLY A 108 19.64 -4.80 -14.84
C GLY A 108 18.59 -5.59 -15.62
N PHE A 109 18.82 -6.88 -15.86
CA PHE A 109 17.85 -7.77 -16.49
C PHE A 109 16.57 -7.94 -15.69
N LEU A 110 16.67 -8.20 -14.38
CA LEU A 110 15.50 -8.39 -13.53
C LEU A 110 14.69 -7.11 -13.40
N GLU A 111 15.33 -5.95 -13.27
CA GLU A 111 14.66 -4.67 -13.19
C GLU A 111 13.89 -4.35 -14.47
N ASP A 112 14.51 -4.50 -15.64
CA ASP A 112 13.84 -4.27 -16.92
C ASP A 112 12.71 -5.28 -17.17
N LEU A 113 12.97 -6.56 -16.89
CA LEU A 113 11.97 -7.62 -17.00
C LEU A 113 10.75 -7.29 -16.14
N PHE A 114 10.96 -6.97 -14.87
CA PHE A 114 9.86 -6.64 -13.98
C PHE A 114 9.19 -5.30 -14.32
N GLY A 115 9.93 -4.31 -14.80
CA GLY A 115 9.33 -3.08 -15.33
C GLY A 115 8.35 -3.37 -16.47
N VAL A 116 8.75 -4.21 -17.44
CA VAL A 116 7.86 -4.65 -18.53
C VAL A 116 6.69 -5.49 -18.00
N LEU A 117 6.94 -6.45 -17.10
CA LEU A 117 5.87 -7.28 -16.52
C LEU A 117 4.85 -6.44 -15.72
N VAL A 118 5.28 -5.38 -15.04
CA VAL A 118 4.36 -4.44 -14.37
C VAL A 118 3.47 -3.73 -15.39
N LEU A 119 3.99 -3.29 -16.54
CA LEU A 119 3.17 -2.72 -17.62
C LEU A 119 2.13 -3.72 -18.14
N VAL A 120 2.53 -4.98 -18.33
CA VAL A 120 1.61 -6.07 -18.69
C VAL A 120 0.54 -6.25 -17.60
N GLY A 121 0.94 -6.25 -16.32
CA GLY A 121 0.05 -6.34 -15.17
C GLY A 121 -0.97 -5.19 -15.11
N ILE A 122 -0.54 -3.96 -15.38
CA ILE A 122 -1.43 -2.79 -15.50
C ILE A 122 -2.45 -3.01 -16.62
N GLY A 123 -2.01 -3.49 -17.79
CA GLY A 123 -2.89 -3.84 -18.90
C GLY A 123 -3.96 -4.87 -18.50
N LEU A 124 -3.55 -5.96 -17.85
CA LEU A 124 -4.47 -6.98 -17.33
C LEU A 124 -5.47 -6.38 -16.33
N PHE A 125 -5.01 -5.56 -15.39
CA PHE A 125 -5.88 -4.90 -14.42
C PHE A 125 -6.86 -3.90 -15.05
N ALA A 126 -6.44 -3.20 -16.10
CA ALA A 126 -7.29 -2.29 -16.87
C ALA A 126 -8.37 -3.08 -17.60
N ILE A 127 -8.00 -4.16 -18.30
CA ILE A 127 -8.94 -5.05 -19.00
C ILE A 127 -9.97 -5.62 -18.02
N ILE A 128 -9.54 -6.16 -16.87
CA ILE A 128 -10.46 -6.69 -15.84
C ILE A 128 -11.47 -5.61 -15.37
N ARG A 129 -11.04 -4.36 -15.22
CA ARG A 129 -11.90 -3.27 -14.77
C ARG A 129 -12.87 -2.81 -15.85
N LEU A 130 -12.44 -2.80 -17.11
CA LEU A 130 -13.29 -2.45 -18.25
C LEU A 130 -14.37 -3.52 -18.49
N THR A 131 -14.06 -4.79 -18.25
CA THR A 131 -14.98 -5.93 -18.44
C THR A 131 -15.87 -6.26 -17.25
N ASN A 132 -15.61 -5.67 -16.08
CA ASN A 132 -16.44 -5.83 -14.87
C ASN A 132 -16.97 -4.46 -14.43
N ASN A 133 -17.47 -3.65 -15.36
CA ASN A 133 -17.74 -2.24 -15.10
C ASN A 133 -19.09 -2.08 -14.36
N PRO A 134 -19.10 -1.62 -13.10
CA PRO A 134 -20.33 -1.50 -12.32
C PRO A 134 -21.31 -0.46 -12.88
N ALA A 135 -20.84 0.50 -13.69
CA ALA A 135 -21.73 1.45 -14.36
C ALA A 135 -22.59 0.80 -15.46
N LYS A 136 -22.12 -0.32 -16.03
CA LYS A 136 -22.84 -1.07 -17.07
C LYS A 136 -23.60 -2.27 -16.50
N GLU A 137 -22.95 -3.02 -15.61
CA GLU A 137 -23.46 -4.28 -15.06
C GLU A 137 -24.26 -4.11 -13.76
N GLY A 138 -24.21 -2.92 -13.14
CA GLY A 138 -24.81 -2.67 -11.85
C GLY A 138 -24.34 -3.69 -10.80
N ARG A 139 -25.31 -4.32 -10.13
CA ARG A 139 -25.08 -5.27 -9.03
C ARG A 139 -24.35 -6.55 -9.47
N ALA A 140 -24.43 -6.92 -10.74
CA ALA A 140 -23.75 -8.11 -11.26
C ALA A 140 -22.22 -7.95 -11.25
N SER A 141 -21.71 -6.72 -11.35
CA SER A 141 -20.28 -6.46 -11.27
C SER A 141 -19.74 -6.77 -9.87
N ARG A 142 -18.63 -7.51 -9.81
CA ARG A 142 -17.86 -7.70 -8.56
C ARG A 142 -17.34 -6.38 -7.95
N PHE A 143 -17.25 -5.32 -8.76
CA PHE A 143 -16.85 -3.98 -8.35
C PHE A 143 -18.03 -3.06 -8.01
N PHE A 144 -19.26 -3.59 -7.90
CA PHE A 144 -20.42 -2.83 -7.44
C PHE A 144 -20.14 -2.13 -6.10
N GLY A 145 -20.40 -0.84 -6.00
CA GLY A 145 -20.12 0.00 -4.83
C GLY A 145 -18.63 0.23 -4.52
N SER A 146 -17.69 -0.27 -5.35
CA SER A 146 -16.25 0.03 -5.19
C SER A 146 -15.91 1.43 -5.68
N HIS A 147 -14.86 2.05 -5.12
CA HIS A 147 -14.32 3.33 -5.56
C HIS A 147 -13.51 3.18 -6.87
N THR A 148 -14.19 3.18 -8.02
CA THR A 148 -13.57 2.90 -9.33
C THR A 148 -12.59 3.99 -9.76
N ARG A 149 -12.90 5.28 -9.55
CA ARG A 149 -12.01 6.42 -9.88
C ARG A 149 -10.66 6.31 -9.17
N GLY A 150 -10.68 6.03 -7.87
CA GLY A 150 -9.46 5.79 -7.10
C GLY A 150 -8.66 4.60 -7.65
N ALA A 151 -9.31 3.54 -8.13
CA ALA A 151 -8.61 2.41 -8.74
C ALA A 151 -7.89 2.79 -10.05
N TRP A 152 -8.54 3.61 -10.90
CA TRP A 152 -7.93 4.11 -12.13
C TRP A 152 -6.77 5.07 -11.86
N LEU A 153 -6.91 5.95 -10.87
CA LEU A 153 -5.81 6.81 -10.41
C LEU A 153 -4.59 5.99 -10.00
N ILE A 154 -4.79 4.92 -9.22
CA ILE A 154 -3.68 4.03 -8.85
C ILE A 154 -3.05 3.39 -10.08
N LEU A 155 -3.82 2.80 -11.00
CA LEU A 155 -3.27 2.22 -12.23
C LEU A 155 -2.45 3.23 -13.03
N PHE A 156 -2.95 4.46 -13.14
CA PHE A 156 -2.24 5.55 -13.79
C PHE A 156 -0.94 5.91 -13.06
N MET A 157 -0.93 5.99 -11.73
CA MET A 157 0.29 6.27 -10.98
C MET A 157 1.34 5.16 -11.09
N ILE A 158 0.93 3.88 -11.09
CA ILE A 158 1.86 2.76 -11.31
C ILE A 158 2.46 2.84 -12.72
N PHE A 159 1.64 3.15 -13.73
CA PHE A 159 2.15 3.44 -15.08
C PHE A 159 3.17 4.57 -15.04
N ASN A 160 2.88 5.66 -14.32
CA ASN A 160 3.81 6.77 -14.16
C ASN A 160 5.16 6.33 -13.61
N VAL A 161 5.18 5.57 -12.51
CA VAL A 161 6.42 5.06 -11.91
C VAL A 161 7.27 4.27 -12.91
N VAL A 162 6.66 3.49 -13.79
CA VAL A 162 7.39 2.63 -14.73
C VAL A 162 7.86 3.39 -15.97
N TRP A 163 7.03 4.26 -16.56
CA TRP A 163 7.47 4.98 -17.76
C TRP A 163 8.51 6.05 -17.42
N THR A 164 8.42 6.73 -16.27
CA THR A 164 9.45 7.70 -15.85
C THR A 164 10.78 7.00 -15.53
N LEU A 165 10.74 5.77 -15.01
CA LEU A 165 11.93 4.93 -14.83
C LEU A 165 12.63 4.68 -16.17
N PHE A 166 11.90 4.18 -17.16
CA PHE A 166 12.47 3.89 -18.48
C PHE A 166 12.86 5.14 -19.26
N LEU A 167 12.19 6.28 -19.02
CA LEU A 167 12.58 7.56 -19.60
C LEU A 167 14.01 7.94 -19.19
N TYR A 168 14.28 7.99 -17.88
CA TYR A 168 15.61 8.42 -17.42
C TYR A 168 16.68 7.36 -17.69
N ARG A 169 16.35 6.06 -17.55
CA ARG A 169 17.30 4.99 -17.89
C ARG A 169 17.62 4.91 -19.38
N GLY A 170 16.65 5.15 -20.25
CA GLY A 170 16.90 5.24 -21.69
C GLY A 170 17.83 6.42 -22.02
N ALA A 171 17.65 7.56 -21.36
CA ALA A 171 18.59 8.68 -21.50
C ALA A 171 19.99 8.31 -20.98
N GLN A 172 20.09 7.59 -19.86
CA GLN A 172 21.38 7.10 -19.35
C GLN A 172 22.05 6.09 -20.29
N ALA A 173 21.28 5.20 -20.90
CA ALA A 173 21.77 4.25 -21.90
C ALA A 173 22.32 4.99 -23.13
N ALA A 174 21.59 6.01 -23.62
CA ALA A 174 22.03 6.84 -24.74
C ALA A 174 23.28 7.69 -24.43
N LEU A 175 23.46 8.11 -23.17
CA LEU A 175 24.67 8.80 -22.70
C LEU A 175 25.85 7.86 -22.41
N GLY A 176 25.62 6.54 -22.36
CA GLY A 176 26.63 5.57 -21.96
C GLY A 176 27.01 5.63 -20.48
N ASN A 177 26.13 6.17 -19.61
CA ASN A 177 26.34 6.26 -18.17
C ASN A 177 25.36 5.38 -17.36
N LEU A 178 24.58 4.53 -18.03
CA LEU A 178 23.82 3.48 -17.35
C LEU A 178 24.82 2.45 -16.77
N PRO A 179 24.76 2.14 -15.47
CA PRO A 179 25.82 1.38 -14.77
C PRO A 179 25.82 -0.14 -15.05
N PHE A 180 25.11 -0.59 -16.09
CA PHE A 180 25.04 -2.00 -16.48
C PHE A 180 25.79 -2.22 -17.79
N GLU A 181 26.78 -3.11 -17.79
CA GLU A 181 27.48 -3.50 -19.04
C GLU A 181 26.57 -4.27 -20.00
N SER A 182 25.58 -4.99 -19.47
CA SER A 182 24.57 -5.74 -20.24
C SER A 182 23.36 -6.07 -19.36
N GLY A 183 22.29 -6.58 -19.96
CA GLY A 183 21.11 -7.09 -19.25
C GLY A 183 19.96 -6.08 -19.16
N ALA A 184 20.22 -4.78 -19.19
CA ALA A 184 19.22 -3.72 -19.21
C ALA A 184 18.54 -3.55 -20.60
N PHE A 185 18.03 -4.66 -21.13
CA PHE A 185 17.56 -4.78 -22.52
C PHE A 185 16.47 -3.79 -22.92
N PHE A 186 15.56 -3.44 -22.01
CA PHE A 186 14.44 -2.55 -22.31
C PHE A 186 14.87 -1.09 -22.17
N SER A 187 15.70 -0.79 -21.17
CA SER A 187 16.34 0.51 -21.01
C SER A 187 17.21 0.83 -22.22
N ASP A 188 18.02 -0.12 -22.69
CA ASP A 188 18.82 -0.01 -23.92
C ASP A 188 17.94 0.24 -25.15
N TRP A 189 16.83 -0.50 -25.27
CA TRP A 189 15.86 -0.31 -26.35
C TRP A 189 15.24 1.09 -26.33
N VAL A 190 14.82 1.58 -25.16
CA VAL A 190 14.32 2.97 -25.01
C VAL A 190 15.44 3.97 -25.31
N GLY A 191 16.70 3.65 -24.98
CA GLY A 191 17.87 4.45 -25.35
C GLY A 191 17.98 4.72 -26.85
N THR A 192 17.60 3.74 -27.69
CA THR A 192 17.60 3.92 -29.16
C THR A 192 16.63 5.00 -29.64
N TRP A 193 15.57 5.31 -28.87
CA TRP A 193 14.61 6.36 -29.22
C TRP A 193 15.19 7.76 -29.11
N PHE A 194 16.28 7.91 -28.37
CA PHE A 194 17.02 9.16 -28.24
C PHE A 194 18.18 9.27 -29.22
N SER A 195 18.28 8.34 -30.18
CA SER A 195 19.32 8.39 -31.22
C SER A 195 19.23 9.70 -32.03
N GLY A 196 20.38 10.35 -32.23
CA GLY A 196 20.47 11.61 -32.96
C GLY A 196 20.22 12.87 -32.14
N LEU A 197 19.88 12.77 -30.84
CA LEU A 197 19.86 13.91 -29.94
C LEU A 197 21.28 14.34 -29.54
N SER A 198 21.47 15.63 -29.26
CA SER A 198 22.73 16.12 -28.71
C SER A 198 22.93 15.63 -27.28
N GLU A 199 24.19 15.51 -26.86
CA GLU A 199 24.56 15.16 -25.48
C GLU A 199 23.91 16.12 -24.46
N GLU A 200 23.87 17.42 -24.76
CA GLU A 200 23.19 18.42 -23.93
C GLU A 200 21.69 18.10 -23.74
N THR A 201 21.00 17.74 -24.83
CA THR A 201 19.58 17.38 -24.77
C THR A 201 19.37 16.12 -23.93
N LEU A 202 20.24 15.12 -24.10
CA LEU A 202 20.18 13.87 -23.34
C LEU A 202 20.38 14.13 -21.84
N VAL A 203 21.33 14.97 -21.44
CA VAL A 203 21.55 15.35 -20.04
C VAL A 203 20.32 16.06 -19.44
N ILE A 204 19.65 16.89 -20.23
CA ILE A 204 18.38 17.54 -19.81
C ILE A 204 17.29 16.50 -19.61
N VAL A 205 17.11 15.58 -20.56
CA VAL A 205 16.11 14.50 -20.48
C VAL A 205 16.39 13.59 -19.28
N GLU A 206 17.64 13.19 -19.07
CA GLU A 206 18.07 12.40 -17.92
C GLU A 206 17.74 13.12 -16.61
N THR A 207 18.12 14.40 -16.50
CA THR A 207 17.91 15.21 -15.29
C THR A 207 16.42 15.38 -14.97
N VAL A 208 15.61 15.74 -15.97
CA VAL A 208 14.17 15.88 -15.81
C VAL A 208 13.53 14.52 -15.52
N GLY A 209 13.98 13.46 -16.18
CA GLY A 209 13.50 12.09 -15.96
C GLY A 209 13.74 11.61 -14.53
N ILE A 210 14.90 11.89 -13.95
CA ILE A 210 15.20 11.57 -12.55
C ILE A 210 14.30 12.34 -11.59
N TRP A 211 14.09 13.65 -11.82
CA TRP A 211 13.16 14.43 -11.00
C TRP A 211 11.73 13.93 -11.12
N LEU A 212 11.28 13.59 -12.33
CA LEU A 212 9.97 13.00 -12.57
C LEU A 212 9.85 11.67 -11.84
N GLN A 213 10.84 10.78 -11.93
CA GLN A 213 10.83 9.48 -11.27
C GLN A 213 10.68 9.64 -9.75
N ILE A 214 11.54 10.44 -9.13
CA ILE A 214 11.51 10.69 -7.68
C ILE A 214 10.19 11.35 -7.29
N GLY A 215 9.77 12.39 -8.01
CA GLY A 215 8.54 13.11 -7.75
C GLY A 215 7.30 12.22 -7.85
N VAL A 216 7.19 11.42 -8.91
CA VAL A 216 6.08 10.48 -9.13
C VAL A 216 6.04 9.43 -8.03
N VAL A 217 7.18 8.82 -7.65
CA VAL A 217 7.23 7.81 -6.57
C VAL A 217 6.77 8.42 -5.24
N LEU A 218 7.23 9.62 -4.89
CA LEU A 218 6.88 10.28 -3.63
C LEU A 218 5.42 10.76 -3.60
N VAL A 219 4.92 11.34 -4.70
CA VAL A 219 3.50 11.69 -4.84
C VAL A 219 2.64 10.42 -4.78
N PHE A 220 3.08 9.34 -5.43
CA PHE A 220 2.38 8.07 -5.35
C PHE A 220 2.33 7.53 -3.92
N LEU A 221 3.43 7.60 -3.16
CA LEU A 221 3.45 7.26 -1.73
C LEU A 221 2.39 8.05 -0.94
N LEU A 222 2.27 9.36 -1.17
CA LEU A 222 1.21 10.17 -0.53
C LEU A 222 -0.19 9.68 -0.91
N ILE A 223 -0.43 9.38 -2.18
CA ILE A 223 -1.71 8.83 -2.66
C ILE A 223 -1.97 7.46 -2.00
N VAL A 224 -0.96 6.60 -1.86
CA VAL A 224 -1.09 5.30 -1.18
C VAL A 224 -1.54 5.50 0.27
N LEU A 225 -0.91 6.40 1.02
CA LEU A 225 -1.21 6.67 2.43
C LEU A 225 -2.61 7.32 2.65
N HIS A 226 -3.23 7.85 1.60
CA HIS A 226 -4.56 8.48 1.66
C HIS A 226 -5.65 7.69 0.93
N SER A 227 -5.34 6.51 0.37
CA SER A 227 -6.29 5.77 -0.45
C SER A 227 -6.39 4.31 -0.04
N LYS A 228 -7.31 3.59 -0.70
CA LYS A 228 -7.44 2.13 -0.58
C LYS A 228 -6.18 1.35 -0.97
N HIS A 229 -5.19 1.99 -1.62
CA HIS A 229 -3.94 1.32 -1.93
C HIS A 229 -3.04 1.13 -0.70
N LEU A 230 -3.36 1.77 0.44
CA LEU A 230 -2.74 1.53 1.75
C LEU A 230 -2.67 0.04 2.13
N HIS A 231 -3.52 -0.81 1.53
CA HIS A 231 -3.44 -2.26 1.67
C HIS A 231 -2.05 -2.84 1.45
N ILE A 232 -1.18 -2.23 0.64
CA ILE A 232 0.19 -2.75 0.45
C ILE A 232 0.99 -2.78 1.76
N ALA A 233 0.72 -1.84 2.66
CA ALA A 233 1.34 -1.77 3.98
C ALA A 233 0.55 -2.57 5.04
N THR A 234 -0.78 -2.54 4.97
CA THR A 234 -1.62 -3.18 6.00
C THR A 234 -1.86 -4.66 5.75
N ALA A 235 -1.72 -5.18 4.52
CA ALA A 235 -1.96 -6.58 4.19
C ALA A 235 -0.93 -7.55 4.82
N PRO A 236 0.39 -7.28 4.83
CA PRO A 236 1.33 -8.12 5.56
C PRO A 236 1.02 -8.16 7.06
N VAL A 237 0.76 -7.00 7.67
CA VAL A 237 0.34 -6.93 9.09
C VAL A 237 -0.96 -7.73 9.30
N ASN A 238 -1.91 -7.65 8.37
CA ASN A 238 -3.16 -8.39 8.41
C ASN A 238 -2.95 -9.92 8.38
N VAL A 239 -2.11 -10.40 7.46
CA VAL A 239 -1.80 -11.83 7.31
C VAL A 239 -1.06 -12.33 8.54
N TYR A 240 -0.01 -11.64 8.98
CA TYR A 240 0.77 -12.02 10.15
C TYR A 240 -0.12 -12.14 11.39
N THR A 241 -1.07 -11.22 11.57
CA THR A 241 -1.94 -11.15 12.75
C THR A 241 -3.32 -11.79 12.57
N SER A 242 -3.49 -12.56 11.48
CA SER A 242 -4.70 -13.33 11.19
C SER A 242 -4.97 -14.42 12.25
N ARG A 243 -6.20 -14.96 12.26
CA ARG A 243 -6.56 -16.08 13.15
C ARG A 243 -5.83 -17.34 12.67
N ARG A 244 -4.99 -17.92 13.54
CA ARG A 244 -4.16 -19.10 13.26
C ARG A 244 -4.16 -20.06 14.46
N PRO A 245 -4.05 -21.38 14.25
CA PRO A 245 -3.87 -22.06 12.95
C PRO A 245 -5.15 -22.10 12.10
N ASP A 246 -6.32 -22.00 12.72
CA ASP A 246 -7.59 -22.18 12.02
C ASP A 246 -8.31 -20.86 11.77
N ALA A 247 -8.34 -20.44 10.49
CA ALA A 247 -9.08 -19.26 10.06
C ALA A 247 -10.59 -19.53 9.89
N LEU A 248 -11.03 -20.79 9.82
CA LEU A 248 -12.43 -21.21 9.61
C LEU A 248 -13.08 -21.87 10.83
N GLY A 249 -12.37 -21.94 11.96
CA GLY A 249 -12.90 -22.42 13.25
C GLY A 249 -14.06 -21.59 13.84
N PRO A 250 -14.56 -21.98 15.03
CA PRO A 250 -15.76 -21.39 15.63
C PRO A 250 -15.62 -19.87 15.83
N LEU A 251 -16.76 -19.17 15.95
CA LEU A 251 -16.76 -17.74 16.27
C LEU A 251 -15.96 -17.51 17.56
N LEU A 252 -15.16 -16.43 17.58
CA LEU A 252 -14.43 -16.07 18.80
C LEU A 252 -15.41 -15.66 19.90
N PRO A 253 -15.09 -15.92 21.18
CA PRO A 253 -15.88 -15.41 22.29
C PRO A 253 -16.03 -13.90 22.22
N ILE A 254 -17.13 -13.39 22.79
CA ILE A 254 -17.24 -11.97 23.08
C ILE A 254 -16.28 -11.68 24.23
N TYR A 255 -15.43 -10.67 24.06
CA TYR A 255 -14.46 -10.27 25.08
C TYR A 255 -14.90 -8.97 25.76
N TYR A 256 -14.83 -8.96 27.08
CA TYR A 256 -14.98 -7.76 27.91
C TYR A 256 -13.74 -7.64 28.81
N LYS A 257 -13.08 -6.47 28.79
CA LYS A 257 -11.80 -6.21 29.49
C LYS A 257 -10.73 -7.30 29.29
N GLY A 258 -10.70 -7.93 28.11
CA GLY A 258 -9.70 -8.95 27.75
C GLY A 258 -10.05 -10.39 28.15
N ALA A 259 -11.14 -10.61 28.89
CA ALA A 259 -11.64 -11.93 29.26
C ALA A 259 -12.87 -12.31 28.42
N PRO A 260 -13.08 -13.59 28.07
CA PRO A 260 -14.34 -14.07 27.51
C PRO A 260 -15.50 -13.77 28.45
N VAL A 261 -16.61 -13.25 27.92
CA VAL A 261 -17.83 -13.01 28.69
C VAL A 261 -18.49 -14.35 29.01
N ASN A 262 -18.81 -14.56 30.29
CA ASN A 262 -19.73 -15.62 30.70
C ASN A 262 -21.16 -15.13 30.45
N PHE A 263 -21.94 -15.84 29.63
CA PHE A 263 -23.31 -15.47 29.34
C PHE A 263 -24.31 -15.86 30.45
N GLU A 264 -23.92 -16.76 31.36
CA GLU A 264 -24.76 -17.15 32.51
C GLU A 264 -24.70 -16.13 33.64
N ASP A 265 -23.59 -15.39 33.74
CA ASP A 265 -23.35 -14.34 34.73
C ASP A 265 -22.48 -13.23 34.09
N PRO A 266 -23.07 -12.42 33.19
CA PRO A 266 -22.33 -11.36 32.52
C PRO A 266 -22.13 -10.15 33.45
N PRO A 267 -20.99 -9.43 33.36
CA PRO A 267 -20.86 -8.14 34.02
C PRO A 267 -21.96 -7.17 33.60
N ASP A 268 -22.51 -6.40 34.53
CA ASP A 268 -23.63 -5.46 34.29
C ASP A 268 -23.33 -4.45 33.17
N ASP A 269 -22.07 -4.08 32.96
CA ASP A 269 -21.61 -3.14 31.94
C ASP A 269 -20.98 -3.83 30.71
N ALA A 270 -21.16 -5.14 30.56
CA ALA A 270 -20.65 -5.88 29.42
C ALA A 270 -21.45 -5.58 28.14
N SER A 271 -20.74 -5.14 27.11
CA SER A 271 -21.29 -4.97 25.75
C SER A 271 -21.17 -6.27 24.94
N PHE A 272 -22.29 -6.79 24.47
CA PHE A 272 -22.38 -7.99 23.63
C PHE A 272 -22.20 -7.74 22.12
N GLY A 273 -21.83 -6.53 21.72
CA GLY A 273 -21.70 -6.16 20.31
C GLY A 273 -20.66 -5.08 20.06
N LYS A 274 -20.73 -4.49 18.86
CA LYS A 274 -20.00 -3.29 18.47
C LYS A 274 -21.03 -2.25 18.07
N GLY A 275 -21.29 -1.29 18.95
CA GLY A 275 -22.23 -0.19 18.68
C GLY A 275 -21.54 1.03 18.07
N HIS A 276 -20.28 1.26 18.48
CA HIS A 276 -19.46 2.36 18.01
C HIS A 276 -18.17 1.88 17.37
N ILE A 277 -17.58 2.70 16.51
CA ILE A 277 -16.31 2.37 15.85
C ILE A 277 -15.16 2.24 16.85
N SER A 278 -15.22 2.97 17.98
CA SER A 278 -14.31 2.86 19.11
C SER A 278 -14.38 1.51 19.83
N ASP A 279 -15.43 0.70 19.59
CA ASP A 279 -15.52 -0.62 20.18
C ASP A 279 -14.64 -1.66 19.50
N PHE A 280 -14.18 -1.39 18.29
CA PHE A 280 -13.34 -2.31 17.52
C PHE A 280 -11.90 -2.31 18.03
N THR A 281 -11.20 -3.42 17.74
CA THR A 281 -9.80 -3.55 18.11
C THR A 281 -8.88 -2.90 17.08
N TRP A 282 -7.63 -2.59 17.45
CA TRP A 282 -6.61 -2.15 16.49
C TRP A 282 -6.49 -3.13 15.30
N LYS A 283 -6.66 -4.42 15.56
CA LYS A 283 -6.60 -5.48 14.54
C LYS A 283 -7.74 -5.35 13.53
N ASN A 284 -8.93 -4.97 13.99
CA ASN A 284 -10.07 -4.73 13.11
C ASN A 284 -9.84 -3.48 12.24
N TYR A 285 -9.22 -2.43 12.78
CA TYR A 285 -8.85 -1.27 11.97
C TYR A 285 -7.88 -1.65 10.84
N ILE A 286 -6.91 -2.53 11.13
CA ILE A 286 -6.04 -3.12 10.09
C ILE A 286 -6.84 -3.97 9.09
N ASP A 287 -7.84 -4.76 9.52
CA ASP A 287 -8.73 -5.50 8.61
C ASP A 287 -9.48 -4.57 7.66
N PHE A 288 -10.03 -3.47 8.17
CA PHE A 288 -10.78 -2.50 7.37
C PHE A 288 -9.89 -1.84 6.32
N MET A 289 -8.69 -1.41 6.71
CA MET A 289 -7.73 -0.78 5.80
C MET A 289 -7.08 -1.75 4.80
N ALA A 290 -7.02 -3.04 5.10
CA ALA A 290 -6.53 -4.06 4.18
C ALA A 290 -7.54 -4.40 3.06
N CYS A 291 -8.80 -3.96 3.18
CA CYS A 291 -9.80 -4.15 2.15
C CYS A 291 -9.44 -3.40 0.86
N THR A 292 -9.19 -4.17 -0.20
CA THR A 292 -8.86 -3.67 -1.54
C THR A 292 -10.07 -3.44 -2.44
N GLU A 293 -11.28 -3.68 -1.92
CA GLU A 293 -12.53 -3.63 -2.69
C GLU A 293 -12.55 -4.58 -3.90
N CYS A 294 -11.76 -5.67 -3.84
CA CYS A 294 -11.60 -6.60 -4.95
C CYS A 294 -12.87 -7.39 -5.28
N GLY A 295 -13.83 -7.53 -4.35
CA GLY A 295 -15.08 -8.24 -4.60
C GLY A 295 -15.03 -9.76 -4.40
N ARG A 296 -13.88 -10.36 -4.02
CA ARG A 296 -13.80 -11.82 -3.80
C ARG A 296 -14.76 -12.28 -2.69
N CYS A 297 -14.84 -11.55 -1.58
CA CYS A 297 -15.79 -11.86 -0.50
C CYS A 297 -17.25 -11.69 -0.94
N GLN A 298 -17.54 -10.68 -1.78
CA GLN A 298 -18.87 -10.44 -2.33
C GLN A 298 -19.31 -11.58 -3.26
N SER A 299 -18.45 -11.98 -4.21
CA SER A 299 -18.74 -13.05 -5.17
C SER A 299 -18.97 -14.43 -4.52
N GLN A 300 -18.47 -14.64 -3.31
CA GLN A 300 -18.63 -15.90 -2.56
C GLN A 300 -19.74 -15.84 -1.52
N CYS A 301 -20.40 -14.69 -1.33
CA CYS A 301 -21.42 -14.53 -0.31
C CYS A 301 -22.78 -15.10 -0.79
N PRO A 302 -23.36 -16.10 -0.09
CA PRO A 302 -24.65 -16.66 -0.49
C PRO A 302 -25.77 -15.61 -0.49
N ALA A 303 -25.81 -14.75 0.55
CA ALA A 303 -26.81 -13.68 0.63
C ALA A 303 -26.75 -12.74 -0.58
N TRP A 304 -25.54 -12.29 -0.95
CA TRP A 304 -25.32 -11.44 -2.13
C TRP A 304 -25.82 -12.10 -3.42
N ASN A 305 -25.43 -13.38 -3.62
CA ASN A 305 -25.75 -14.16 -4.82
C ASN A 305 -27.23 -14.53 -4.93
N THR A 306 -27.98 -14.51 -3.82
CA THR A 306 -29.44 -14.69 -3.79
C THR A 306 -30.23 -13.37 -3.87
N GLY A 307 -29.57 -12.26 -4.19
CA GLY A 307 -30.20 -10.94 -4.34
C GLY A 307 -30.52 -10.20 -3.03
N LYS A 308 -30.14 -10.74 -1.86
CA LYS A 308 -30.36 -10.08 -0.56
C LYS A 308 -29.41 -8.90 -0.38
N PRO A 309 -29.78 -7.84 0.37
CA PRO A 309 -29.00 -6.60 0.43
C PRO A 309 -27.57 -6.75 0.97
N LEU A 310 -27.28 -7.79 1.77
CA LEU A 310 -25.99 -7.97 2.44
C LEU A 310 -24.83 -8.22 1.45
N SER A 311 -23.82 -7.35 1.50
CA SER A 311 -22.49 -7.56 0.91
C SER A 311 -21.42 -7.45 1.99
N PRO A 312 -20.61 -8.51 2.24
CA PRO A 312 -19.50 -8.40 3.18
C PRO A 312 -18.45 -7.39 2.72
N LYS A 313 -18.33 -7.12 1.41
CA LYS A 313 -17.43 -6.09 0.91
C LYS A 313 -17.89 -4.70 1.34
N LEU A 314 -19.17 -4.37 1.09
CA LEU A 314 -19.72 -3.06 1.39
C LEU A 314 -19.70 -2.80 2.90
N LEU A 315 -20.07 -3.79 3.71
CA LEU A 315 -19.97 -3.67 5.17
C LEU A 315 -18.57 -3.27 5.65
N ILE A 316 -17.51 -3.91 5.11
CA ILE A 316 -16.13 -3.58 5.49
C ILE A 316 -15.72 -2.21 4.97
N MET A 317 -16.22 -1.80 3.79
CA MET A 317 -15.98 -0.46 3.25
C MET A 317 -16.63 0.61 4.12
N ASP A 318 -17.89 0.43 4.51
CA ASP A 318 -18.62 1.34 5.38
C ASP A 318 -17.95 1.47 6.76
N LEU A 319 -17.47 0.36 7.34
CA LEU A 319 -16.70 0.37 8.58
C LEU A 319 -15.37 1.11 8.44
N ARG A 320 -14.67 0.95 7.31
CA ARG A 320 -13.43 1.69 7.02
C ARG A 320 -13.70 3.19 6.90
N GLU A 321 -14.76 3.58 6.19
CA GLU A 321 -15.13 4.98 6.01
C GLU A 321 -15.57 5.61 7.32
N ASN A 322 -16.36 4.90 8.12
CA ASN A 322 -16.75 5.34 9.45
C ASN A 322 -15.54 5.50 10.38
N LEU A 323 -14.54 4.60 10.30
CA LEU A 323 -13.26 4.75 11.03
C LEU A 323 -12.54 6.05 10.67
N PHE A 324 -12.36 6.33 9.38
CA PHE A 324 -11.67 7.56 8.98
C PHE A 324 -12.47 8.81 9.27
N ALA A 325 -13.80 8.78 9.14
CA ALA A 325 -14.67 9.89 9.51
C ALA A 325 -14.64 10.17 11.02
N SER A 326 -14.48 9.13 11.84
CA SER A 326 -14.43 9.25 13.30
C SER A 326 -13.04 9.52 13.85
N ALA A 327 -11.99 9.43 13.04
CA ALA A 327 -10.60 9.51 13.47
C ALA A 327 -10.27 10.77 14.31
N PRO A 328 -10.74 11.99 13.97
CA PRO A 328 -10.47 13.17 14.80
C PRO A 328 -11.00 13.05 16.24
N TYR A 329 -12.17 12.41 16.41
CA TYR A 329 -12.79 12.20 17.72
C TYR A 329 -12.08 11.10 18.51
N LEU A 330 -11.60 10.05 17.84
CA LEU A 330 -10.81 8.99 18.47
C LEU A 330 -9.47 9.50 18.99
N GLU A 331 -8.83 10.41 18.24
CA GLU A 331 -7.60 11.07 18.68
C GLU A 331 -7.85 12.03 19.86
N ALA A 332 -8.89 12.84 19.79
CA ALA A 332 -9.28 13.75 20.87
C ALA A 332 -9.62 13.00 22.16
N GLY A 333 -10.40 11.92 22.08
CA GLY A 333 -10.73 11.09 23.25
C GLY A 333 -9.48 10.47 23.89
N ARG A 334 -8.55 9.97 23.07
CA ARG A 334 -7.28 9.44 23.58
C ARG A 334 -6.42 10.51 24.27
N LEU A 335 -6.38 11.73 23.74
CA LEU A 335 -5.67 12.84 24.37
C LEU A 335 -6.32 13.19 25.71
N PHE A 336 -7.65 13.27 25.74
CA PHE A 336 -8.40 13.51 26.97
C PHE A 336 -8.08 12.46 28.05
N ASP A 337 -8.13 11.17 27.72
CA ASP A 337 -7.79 10.09 28.67
C ASP A 337 -6.33 10.19 29.17
N LYS A 338 -5.39 10.51 28.25
CA LYS A 338 -3.97 10.69 28.58
C LYS A 338 -3.74 11.84 29.55
N TYR A 339 -4.50 12.92 29.43
CA TYR A 339 -4.37 14.10 30.30
C TYR A 339 -5.23 14.00 31.57
N GLN A 340 -6.31 13.23 31.60
CA GLN A 340 -7.03 12.95 32.86
C GLN A 340 -6.24 12.03 33.80
N GLY A 341 -5.40 11.14 33.26
CA GLY A 341 -4.49 10.30 34.06
C GLY A 341 -3.29 11.06 34.66
N LYS A 342 -3.07 12.32 34.25
CA LYS A 342 -2.15 13.25 34.89
C LYS A 342 -3.00 14.30 35.59
N GLN A 343 -3.24 14.17 36.90
CA GLN A 343 -3.82 15.28 37.65
C GLN A 343 -2.97 16.53 37.38
N ALA A 344 -3.52 17.52 36.69
CA ALA A 344 -2.92 18.83 36.64
C ALA A 344 -2.93 19.36 38.08
N GLU A 345 -1.75 19.59 38.66
CA GLU A 345 -1.70 20.33 39.91
C GLU A 345 -2.26 21.75 39.66
N PRO A 346 -2.98 22.34 40.63
CA PRO A 346 -3.57 23.66 40.45
C PRO A 346 -2.50 24.70 40.08
N GLY A 347 -2.50 25.15 38.83
CA GLY A 347 -1.60 26.20 38.34
C GLY A 347 -0.80 25.87 37.07
N GLU A 348 -0.85 24.63 36.57
CA GLU A 348 -0.13 24.28 35.33
C GLU A 348 -0.98 24.64 34.10
N LEU A 349 -0.63 25.76 33.43
CA LEU A 349 -1.15 26.10 32.11
C LEU A 349 -0.68 25.03 31.12
N ILE A 350 -1.60 24.26 30.55
CA ILE A 350 -1.32 23.35 29.44
C ILE A 350 -0.98 24.22 28.22
N PRO A 351 0.29 24.29 27.78
CA PRO A 351 0.63 25.02 26.57
C PRO A 351 0.25 24.15 25.37
N GLU A 352 -0.33 24.77 24.35
CA GLU A 352 -0.72 24.17 23.06
C GLU A 352 -2.11 23.49 23.04
N ALA A 353 -3.13 24.31 23.29
CA ALA A 353 -4.43 24.16 22.65
C ALA A 353 -4.74 25.42 21.83
N LEU A 354 -4.06 25.56 20.68
CA LEU A 354 -4.43 26.45 19.57
C LEU A 354 -3.85 25.90 18.26
#